data_AF-A0A2H0J0K4-F1
#
_entry.id   AF-A0A2H0J0K4-F1
#
_cell.length_a   1.000
_cell.length_b   1.000
_cell.length_c   1.000
_cell.angle_alpha   90.00
_cell.angle_beta   90.00
_cell.angle_gamma   90.00
#
_symmetry.space_group_name_H-M   'P 1'
#
loop_
_entity.id
_entity.type
_entity.pdbx_description
1 polymer ?
#
loop_
_entity_poly.entity_id
_entity_poly.type
_entity_poly.pdbx_seq_one_letter_code
_entity_poly.pdbx_strand_id
1 'polypeptide(L)'
;MGQFDRDALKLLASKYIWWKTPDAAIDTPERVIAQVMNIGDYDDVQQLAHQVGDDVLREVLSHAQAGQFDPQSWAYWHYRLGLATIDQVPPLPVRRYA
;
A
#
# COMPACT_ATOMS: atom_id res chain seq x y z
N MET A 1 4.27 13.62 6.87
CA MET A 1 3.13 12.84 7.40
C MET A 1 1.85 13.55 7.02
N GLY A 2 1.20 13.10 5.94
CA GLY A 2 -0.09 13.62 5.52
C GLY A 2 -1.14 13.40 6.61
N GLN A 3 -2.04 14.35 6.78
CA GLN A 3 -3.17 14.22 7.69
C GLN A 3 -4.20 13.30 7.03
N PHE A 4 -4.18 12.02 7.38
CA PHE A 4 -5.12 11.03 6.86
C PHE A 4 -6.39 10.98 7.72
N ASP A 5 -7.53 10.73 7.09
CA ASP A 5 -8.76 10.39 7.80
C ASP A 5 -8.59 9.03 8.49
N ARG A 6 -8.45 9.05 9.82
CA ARG A 6 -8.22 7.84 10.60
C ARG A 6 -9.42 6.89 10.56
N ASP A 7 -10.63 7.41 10.42
CA ASP A 7 -11.83 6.58 10.41
C ASP A 7 -11.95 5.83 9.07
N ALA A 8 -11.59 6.49 7.96
CA ALA A 8 -11.47 5.84 6.66
C ALA A 8 -10.41 4.72 6.67
N LEU A 9 -9.23 4.99 7.24
CA LEU A 9 -8.18 3.97 7.39
C LEU A 9 -8.60 2.82 8.31
N LYS A 10 -9.38 3.08 9.37
CA LYS A 10 -9.94 2.02 10.23
C LYS A 10 -10.89 1.12 9.47
N LEU A 11 -11.75 1.69 8.62
CA LEU A 11 -12.68 0.91 7.80
C LEU A 11 -11.93 -0.04 6.86
N LEU A 12 -10.92 0.49 6.16
CA LEU A 12 -10.05 -0.30 5.27
C LEU A 12 -9.26 -1.35 6.05
N ALA A 13 -8.72 -1.00 7.22
CA ALA A 13 -8.03 -1.94 8.09
C ALA A 13 -8.95 -3.09 8.53
N SER A 14 -10.21 -2.80 8.88
CA SER A 14 -11.19 -3.82 9.23
C SER A 14 -11.51 -4.77 8.08
N LYS A 15 -11.39 -4.32 6.82
CA LYS A 15 -11.70 -5.12 5.63
C LYS A 15 -10.52 -5.97 5.18
N TYR A 16 -9.30 -5.42 5.22
CA TYR A 16 -8.11 -6.05 4.62
C TYR A 16 -7.13 -6.65 5.63
N ILE A 17 -7.24 -6.31 6.92
CA ILE A 17 -6.36 -6.81 7.98
C ILE A 17 -7.20 -7.58 9.01
N TRP A 18 -7.42 -8.86 8.74
CA TRP A 18 -8.23 -9.74 9.61
C TRP A 18 -7.45 -10.31 10.81
N TRP A 19 -6.12 -10.23 10.81
CA TRP A 19 -5.26 -10.77 11.87
C TRP A 19 -4.89 -9.73 12.96
N LYS A 20 -5.41 -8.51 12.88
CA LYS A 20 -5.27 -7.45 13.89
C LYS A 20 -6.61 -6.75 14.11
N THR A 21 -6.77 -6.07 15.24
CA THR A 21 -7.87 -5.13 15.40
C THR A 21 -7.64 -3.89 14.53
N PRO A 22 -8.71 -3.23 14.02
CA PRO A 22 -8.58 -2.01 13.24
C PRO A 22 -7.79 -0.92 13.96
N ASP A 23 -8.01 -0.74 15.27
CA ASP A 23 -7.26 0.22 16.09
C ASP A 23 -5.75 -0.08 16.12
N ALA A 24 -5.35 -1.35 16.28
CA ALA A 24 -3.94 -1.72 16.28
C ALA A 24 -3.31 -1.70 14.88
N ALA A 25 -4.13 -1.77 13.83
CA ALA A 25 -3.65 -1.69 12.45
C ALA A 25 -3.33 -0.24 12.04
N ILE A 26 -4.16 0.73 12.46
CA ILE A 26 -3.93 2.14 12.15
C ILE A 26 -2.74 2.78 12.88
N ASP A 27 -2.17 2.11 13.89
CA ASP A 27 -0.86 2.49 14.45
C ASP A 27 0.28 2.34 13.43
N THR A 28 0.04 1.55 12.37
CA THR A 28 0.95 1.38 11.22
C THR A 28 0.20 1.70 9.92
N PRO A 29 -0.12 2.98 9.65
CA PRO A 29 -0.98 3.37 8.53
C PRO A 29 -0.40 2.97 7.17
N GLU A 30 0.93 3.05 7.00
CA GLU A 30 1.63 2.59 5.79
C GLU A 30 1.35 1.12 5.47
N ARG A 31 1.19 0.28 6.50
CA ARG A 31 0.88 -1.14 6.31
C ARG A 31 -0.56 -1.36 5.87
N VAL A 32 -1.49 -0.53 6.34
CA VAL A 32 -2.88 -0.53 5.87
C VAL A 32 -2.91 -0.12 4.40
N ILE A 33 -2.22 0.96 4.06
CA ILE A 33 -2.10 1.46 2.68
C ILE A 33 -1.51 0.38 1.78
N ALA A 34 -0.40 -0.24 2.16
CA ALA A 34 0.21 -1.32 1.41
C ALA A 34 -0.74 -2.51 1.18
N GLN A 35 -1.57 -2.87 2.17
CA GLN A 35 -2.55 -3.94 1.98
C GLN A 35 -3.65 -3.58 1.00
N VAL A 36 -4.22 -2.39 1.10
CA VAL A 36 -5.23 -1.92 0.14
C VAL A 36 -4.61 -1.81 -1.26
N MET A 37 -3.37 -1.33 -1.36
CA MET A 37 -2.66 -1.30 -2.65
C MET A 37 -2.44 -2.71 -3.22
N ASN A 38 -2.27 -3.73 -2.38
CA ASN A 38 -1.98 -5.08 -2.83
C ASN A 38 -3.24 -5.90 -3.20
N ILE A 39 -4.26 -5.86 -2.35
CA ILE A 39 -5.46 -6.71 -2.46
C ILE A 39 -6.78 -5.93 -2.42
N GLY A 40 -6.69 -4.59 -2.41
CA GLY A 40 -7.86 -3.73 -2.40
C GLY A 40 -8.71 -3.90 -3.66
N ASP A 41 -10.02 -3.70 -3.52
CA ASP A 41 -10.88 -3.58 -4.69
C ASP A 41 -10.72 -2.20 -5.33
N TYR A 42 -11.28 -2.04 -6.52
CA TYR A 42 -11.12 -0.82 -7.30
C TYR A 42 -11.60 0.43 -6.55
N ASP A 43 -12.77 0.35 -5.90
CA ASP A 43 -13.37 1.50 -5.21
C ASP A 43 -12.55 1.89 -3.97
N ASP A 44 -12.09 0.92 -3.19
CA ASP A 44 -11.25 1.18 -2.02
C ASP A 44 -9.87 1.71 -2.42
N VAL A 45 -9.27 1.19 -3.50
CA VAL A 45 -8.00 1.68 -4.04
C VAL A 45 -8.13 3.12 -4.56
N GLN A 46 -9.22 3.44 -5.26
CA GLN A 46 -9.47 4.80 -5.77
C GLN A 46 -9.69 5.78 -4.61
N GLN A 47 -10.54 5.42 -3.65
CA GLN A 47 -10.78 6.25 -2.46
C GLN A 47 -9.50 6.49 -1.68
N LEU A 48 -8.72 5.42 -1.42
CA LEU A 48 -7.46 5.54 -0.70
C LEU A 48 -6.48 6.44 -1.46
N ALA A 49 -6.30 6.20 -2.77
CA ALA A 49 -5.37 7.01 -3.57
C ALA A 49 -5.76 8.49 -3.61
N HIS A 50 -7.06 8.80 -3.67
CA HIS A 50 -7.55 10.17 -3.61
C HIS A 50 -7.30 10.82 -2.25
N GLN A 51 -7.43 10.06 -1.15
CA GLN A 51 -7.22 10.57 0.21
C GLN A 51 -5.74 10.77 0.56
N VAL A 52 -4.88 9.81 0.23
CA VAL A 52 -3.46 9.85 0.64
C VAL A 52 -2.57 10.56 -0.38
N GLY A 53 -3.00 10.62 -1.63
CA GLY A 53 -2.24 11.19 -2.74
C GLY A 53 -1.06 10.32 -3.19
N ASP A 54 -0.59 10.59 -4.41
CA ASP A 54 0.43 9.77 -5.06
C ASP A 54 1.77 9.76 -4.30
N ASP A 55 2.15 10.86 -3.64
CA ASP A 55 3.43 10.95 -2.92
C ASP A 55 3.52 9.95 -1.77
N VAL A 56 2.41 9.75 -1.04
CA VAL A 56 2.35 8.76 0.04
C VAL A 56 2.37 7.34 -0.51
N LEU A 57 1.70 7.09 -1.65
CA LEU A 57 1.73 5.78 -2.31
C LEU A 57 3.15 5.44 -2.78
N ARG A 58 3.89 6.42 -3.29
CA ARG A 58 5.32 6.26 -3.64
C ARG A 58 6.17 5.96 -2.42
N GLU A 59 5.96 6.68 -1.32
CA GLU A 59 6.67 6.45 -0.05
C GLU A 59 6.43 5.02 0.47
N VAL A 60 5.19 4.54 0.44
CA VAL A 60 4.83 3.17 0.85
C VAL A 60 5.48 2.10 -0.04
N LEU A 61 5.55 2.30 -1.35
CA LEU A 61 6.26 1.38 -2.24
C LEU A 61 7.76 1.38 -1.97
N SER A 62 8.36 2.54 -1.70
CA SER A 62 9.80 2.65 -1.44
C SER A 62 10.23 1.95 -0.14
N HIS A 63 9.33 1.91 0.86
CA HIS A 63 9.56 1.24 2.14
C HIS A 63 8.88 -0.15 2.23
N ALA A 64 8.38 -0.66 1.10
CA ALA A 64 7.66 -1.93 1.06
C ALA A 64 8.55 -3.09 1.55
N GLN A 65 8.00 -3.88 2.46
CA GLN A 65 8.66 -5.06 2.98
C GLN A 65 8.37 -6.29 2.13
N ALA A 66 9.29 -7.26 2.18
CA ALA A 66 9.13 -8.54 1.50
C ALA A 66 7.82 -9.24 1.90
N GLY A 67 7.03 -9.59 0.88
CA GLY A 67 5.72 -10.24 1.03
C GLY A 67 4.54 -9.29 1.29
N GLN A 68 4.73 -7.96 1.25
CA GLN A 68 3.61 -7.02 1.30
C GLN A 68 2.88 -6.88 -0.04
N PHE A 69 3.60 -7.06 -1.15
CA PHE A 69 3.08 -6.95 -2.50
C PHE A 69 3.28 -8.25 -3.27
N ASP A 70 2.31 -8.57 -4.12
CA ASP A 70 2.47 -9.53 -5.20
C ASP A 70 3.10 -8.88 -6.45
N PRO A 71 3.57 -9.68 -7.44
CA PRO A 71 4.18 -9.13 -8.65
C PRO A 71 3.26 -8.25 -9.49
N GLN A 72 1.95 -8.52 -9.49
CA GLN A 72 0.98 -7.83 -10.35
C GLN A 72 0.71 -6.42 -9.81
N SER A 73 0.37 -6.33 -8.53
CA SER A 73 0.14 -5.07 -7.82
C SER A 73 1.42 -4.25 -7.79
N TRP A 74 2.59 -4.88 -7.56
CA TRP A 74 3.87 -4.19 -7.62
C TRP A 74 4.12 -3.51 -8.97
N ALA A 75 3.96 -4.24 -10.08
CA ALA A 75 4.14 -3.68 -11.42
C ALA A 75 3.11 -2.59 -11.72
N TYR A 76 1.82 -2.85 -11.41
CA TYR A 76 0.74 -1.88 -11.61
C TYR A 76 1.05 -0.54 -10.96
N TRP A 77 1.44 -0.54 -9.68
CA TRP A 77 1.69 0.69 -8.95
C TRP A 77 2.95 1.42 -9.42
N HIS A 78 3.99 0.69 -9.83
CA HIS A 78 5.17 1.30 -10.42
C HIS A 78 4.85 2.03 -11.73
N TYR A 79 3.99 1.45 -12.56
CA TYR A 79 3.52 2.10 -13.78
C TYR A 79 2.57 3.26 -13.48
N ARG A 80 1.56 3.05 -12.62
CA ARG A 80 0.54 4.06 -12.29
C ARG A 80 1.17 5.34 -11.72
N LEU A 81 2.19 5.21 -10.88
CA LEU A 81 2.81 6.35 -10.19
C LEU A 81 3.99 6.96 -10.98
N GLY A 82 4.28 6.45 -12.18
CA GLY A 82 5.39 6.91 -13.03
C GLY A 82 6.77 6.57 -12.47
N LEU A 83 6.87 5.52 -11.63
CA LEU A 83 8.13 5.07 -11.03
C LEU A 83 8.93 4.12 -11.92
N ALA A 84 8.29 3.48 -12.90
CA ALA A 84 8.93 2.59 -13.85
C ALA A 84 8.55 2.94 -15.29
N THR A 85 9.53 2.83 -16.17
CA THR A 85 9.37 2.74 -17.63
C THR A 85 9.06 1.30 -18.02
N ILE A 86 8.53 1.12 -19.25
CA ILE A 86 8.16 -0.21 -19.78
C ILE A 86 9.33 -1.19 -19.62
N ASP A 87 9.05 -2.35 -19.04
CA ASP A 87 10.01 -3.44 -18.76
C ASP A 87 11.13 -3.09 -17.76
N GLN A 88 11.02 -1.97 -17.03
CA GLN A 88 11.98 -1.55 -16.00
C GLN A 88 11.38 -1.47 -14.59
N VAL A 89 10.44 -2.37 -14.28
CA VAL A 89 9.90 -2.48 -12.91
C VAL A 89 10.99 -3.07 -12.00
N PRO A 90 11.29 -2.44 -10.85
CA PRO A 90 12.28 -2.96 -9.92
C PRO A 90 11.86 -4.34 -9.38
N PRO A 91 12.81 -5.20 -8.98
CA PRO A 91 12.48 -6.48 -8.38
C PRO A 91 11.74 -6.27 -7.05
N LEU A 92 10.83 -7.21 -6.72
CA LEU A 92 10.15 -7.22 -5.43
C LEU A 92 11.16 -7.24 -4.27
N PRO A 93 10.84 -6.59 -3.13
CA PRO A 93 11.67 -6.68 -1.94
C PRO A 93 11.76 -8.14 -1.47
N VAL A 94 12.98 -8.62 -1.28
CA VAL A 94 13.27 -9.97 -0.77
C VAL A 94 13.75 -9.88 0.67
N ARG A 95 13.36 -10.84 1.52
CA ARG A 95 13.92 -10.94 2.88
C ARG A 95 15.40 -11.26 2.76
N ARG A 96 16.25 -10.38 3.31
CA ARG A 96 17.68 -10.67 3.49
C ARG A 96 17.88 -11.23 4.88
N TYR A 97 18.31 -12.48 4.97
CA TYR A 97 18.85 -13.05 6.20
C TYR A 97 20.34 -12.68 6.22
N ALA A 98 20.75 -11.86 7.19
CA ALA A 98 22.15 -11.55 7.44
C ALA A 98 22.75 -12.57 8.41
#